data_AF-A0A2H5UYK6-F1
#
_entry.id   AF-A0A2H5UYK6-F1
#
_cell.length_a   1.000
_cell.length_b   1.000
_cell.length_c   1.000
_cell.angle_alpha   90.00
_cell.angle_beta   90.00
_cell.angle_gamma   90.00
#
_symmetry.space_group_name_H-M   'P 1'
#
loop_
_entity.id
_entity.type
_entity.pdbx_description
1 polymer ?
#
loop_
_entity_poly.entity_id
_entity_poly.type
_entity_poly.pdbx_seq_one_letter_code
_entity_poly.pdbx_strand_id
1 'polypeptide(L)'
;MPVYHYSQVEISGEGSSVLRDGSKVVRISYVKKYGEEEPGWLVGYGRFEGNRFVLEGEFTARQVIIRSESYGLVAYQTTPAGEVVDRGWIMARYRHIEYDGRVCVIF
;
A
#
# COMPACT_ATOMS: atom_id res chain seq x y z
N MET A 1 -14.78 5.37 -8.29
CA MET A 1 -13.76 5.12 -7.25
C MET A 1 -13.03 6.43 -6.96
N PRO A 2 -12.77 6.80 -5.70
CA PRO A 2 -11.90 7.92 -5.40
C PRO A 2 -10.48 7.62 -5.87
N VAL A 3 -9.86 8.60 -6.56
CA VAL A 3 -8.45 8.55 -6.95
C VAL A 3 -7.67 9.26 -5.82
N TYR A 4 -6.84 8.51 -5.10
CA TYR A 4 -5.97 9.09 -4.08
C TYR A 4 -4.67 9.57 -4.74
N HIS A 5 -4.38 10.86 -4.62
CA HIS A 5 -3.14 11.46 -5.10
C HIS A 5 -2.14 11.57 -3.94
N TYR A 6 -1.08 10.79 -3.99
CA TYR A 6 0.04 10.90 -3.05
C TYR A 6 1.10 11.80 -3.65
N SER A 7 1.43 12.87 -2.95
CA SER A 7 2.34 13.91 -3.42
C SER A 7 3.81 13.55 -3.21
N GLN A 8 4.09 12.72 -2.20
CA GLN A 8 5.44 12.30 -1.83
C GLN A 8 5.41 10.99 -1.05
N VAL A 9 6.42 10.16 -1.27
CA VAL A 9 6.63 8.89 -0.58
C VAL A 9 8.07 8.85 -0.07
N GLU A 10 8.23 8.60 1.22
CA GLU A 10 9.52 8.38 1.87
C GLU A 10 9.71 6.90 2.18
N ILE A 11 10.86 6.39 1.79
CA ILE A 11 11.22 4.97 1.89
C ILE A 11 12.62 4.91 2.46
N SER A 12 12.88 3.91 3.31
CA SER A 12 14.24 3.66 3.78
C SER A 12 15.21 3.52 2.58
N GLY A 13 16.49 3.88 2.78
CA GLY A 13 17.49 3.84 1.71
C GLY A 13 17.62 2.47 1.04
N GLU A 14 17.37 1.39 1.77
CA GLU A 14 17.29 0.04 1.20
C GLU A 14 16.09 -0.13 0.27
N GLY A 15 14.89 0.31 0.68
CA GLY A 15 13.68 0.20 -0.12
C GLY A 15 13.65 1.11 -1.35
N SER A 16 14.33 2.26 -1.32
CA SER A 16 14.38 3.17 -2.49
C SER A 16 15.20 2.59 -3.64
N SER A 17 16.26 1.82 -3.34
CA SER A 17 17.12 1.17 -4.34
C SER A 17 16.40 0.10 -5.18
N VAL A 18 15.29 -0.45 -4.63
CA VAL A 18 14.54 -1.55 -5.21
C VAL A 18 13.38 -1.09 -6.09
N LEU A 19 13.04 0.20 -6.02
CA LEU A 19 11.94 0.80 -6.75
C LEU A 19 12.43 1.55 -7.98
N ARG A 20 11.95 1.09 -9.13
CA ARG A 20 12.12 1.76 -10.42
C ARG A 20 10.76 2.14 -10.96
N ASP A 21 10.71 3.11 -11.85
CA ASP A 21 9.49 3.43 -12.59
C ASP A 21 8.88 2.17 -13.22
N GLY A 22 7.57 2.01 -13.04
CA GLY A 22 6.81 0.83 -13.44
C GLY A 22 6.87 -0.35 -12.46
N SER A 23 7.60 -0.25 -11.33
CA SER A 23 7.66 -1.34 -10.35
C SER A 23 6.30 -1.60 -9.71
N LYS A 24 5.86 -2.86 -9.80
CA LYS A 24 4.63 -3.34 -9.17
C LYS A 24 4.82 -3.53 -7.67
N VAL A 25 3.99 -2.85 -6.90
CA VAL A 25 4.06 -2.82 -5.44
C VAL A 25 2.67 -2.91 -4.81
N VAL A 26 2.63 -3.52 -3.64
CA VAL A 26 1.50 -3.42 -2.73
C VAL A 26 1.83 -2.43 -1.62
N ARG A 27 0.85 -1.61 -1.25
CA ARG A 27 0.78 -0.91 0.03
C ARG A 27 -0.15 -1.68 0.96
N ILE A 28 0.26 -1.83 2.21
CA ILE A 28 -0.48 -2.55 3.23
C ILE A 28 -0.58 -1.64 4.45
N SER A 29 -1.80 -1.43 4.92
CA SER A 29 -2.08 -0.67 6.14
C SER A 29 -3.09 -1.42 7.00
N TYR A 30 -2.88 -1.40 8.32
CA TYR A 30 -3.82 -2.01 9.25
C TYR A 30 -5.11 -1.18 9.35
N VAL A 31 -6.25 -1.84 9.16
CA VAL A 31 -7.58 -1.27 9.37
C VAL A 31 -8.04 -1.67 10.76
N LYS A 32 -8.12 -0.68 11.65
CA LYS A 32 -8.69 -0.87 12.99
C LYS A 32 -10.19 -1.10 12.86
N LYS A 33 -10.74 -1.94 13.75
CA LYS A 33 -12.18 -2.09 13.93
C LYS A 33 -12.84 -0.73 14.13
N TYR A 34 -13.90 -0.46 13.37
CA TYR A 34 -14.76 0.70 13.56
C TYR A 34 -16.23 0.26 13.45
N GLY A 35 -16.99 0.41 14.54
CA GLY A 35 -18.36 -0.12 14.60
C GLY A 35 -18.41 -1.64 14.45
N GLU A 36 -19.25 -2.13 13.53
CA GLU A 36 -19.44 -3.56 13.23
C GLU A 36 -18.39 -4.13 12.25
N GLU A 37 -17.56 -3.27 11.62
CA GLU A 37 -16.50 -3.74 10.74
C GLU A 37 -15.38 -4.39 11.55
N GLU A 38 -15.16 -5.68 11.32
CA GLU A 38 -14.06 -6.39 11.96
C GLU A 38 -12.68 -5.91 11.44
N PRO A 39 -11.62 -6.00 12.27
CA PRO A 39 -10.30 -5.53 11.87
C PRO A 39 -9.70 -6.35 10.72
N GLY A 40 -8.77 -5.74 10.01
CA GLY A 40 -8.09 -6.37 8.88
C GLY A 40 -6.96 -5.52 8.31
N TRP A 41 -6.65 -5.75 7.05
CA TRP A 41 -5.55 -5.16 6.33
C TRP A 41 -6.08 -4.61 5.01
N LEU A 42 -5.97 -3.30 4.82
CA LEU A 42 -6.20 -2.69 3.53
C LEU A 42 -4.97 -2.95 2.67
N VAL A 43 -5.18 -3.67 1.58
CA VAL A 43 -4.16 -4.01 0.59
C VAL A 43 -4.49 -3.25 -0.69
N GLY A 44 -3.66 -2.27 -1.03
CA GLY A 44 -3.74 -1.56 -2.31
C GLY A 44 -2.60 -1.99 -3.20
N TYR A 45 -2.87 -2.42 -4.42
CA TYR A 45 -1.84 -2.79 -5.40
C TYR A 45 -1.78 -1.79 -6.54
N GLY A 46 -0.59 -1.61 -7.09
CA GLY A 46 -0.37 -0.70 -8.20
C GLY A 46 1.11 -0.59 -8.56
N ARG A 47 1.50 0.58 -9.06
CA ARG A 47 2.86 0.82 -9.55
C ARG A 47 3.40 2.18 -9.18
N PHE A 48 4.73 2.31 -9.14
CA PHE A 48 5.39 3.60 -9.05
C PHE A 48 5.58 4.25 -10.42
N GLU A 49 5.32 5.55 -10.51
CA GLU A 49 5.64 6.42 -11.64
C GLU A 49 6.39 7.65 -11.10
N GLY A 50 7.71 7.67 -11.28
CA GLY A 50 8.60 8.61 -10.61
C GLY A 50 8.51 8.46 -9.10
N ASN A 51 8.14 9.55 -8.43
CA ASN A 51 7.93 9.60 -6.98
C ASN A 51 6.46 9.36 -6.56
N ARG A 52 5.59 8.92 -7.48
CA ARG A 52 4.16 8.75 -7.24
C ARG A 52 3.78 7.28 -7.23
N PHE A 53 2.93 6.89 -6.29
CA PHE A 53 2.27 5.60 -6.31
C PHE A 53 0.90 5.72 -6.98
N VAL A 54 0.70 4.98 -8.07
CA VAL A 54 -0.55 4.90 -8.82
C VAL A 54 -1.29 3.63 -8.39
N LEU A 55 -2.42 3.81 -7.70
CA LEU A 55 -3.27 2.72 -7.23
C LEU A 55 -4.08 2.11 -8.39
N GLU A 56 -3.97 0.81 -8.60
CA GLU A 56 -4.72 0.06 -9.63
C GLU A 56 -5.95 -0.62 -9.04
N GLY A 57 -5.88 -1.05 -7.79
CA GLY A 57 -7.01 -1.63 -7.07
C GLY A 57 -6.72 -1.80 -5.58
N GLU A 58 -7.77 -1.99 -4.80
CA GLU A 58 -7.66 -2.23 -3.36
C GLU A 58 -8.75 -3.16 -2.84
N PHE A 59 -8.45 -3.84 -1.75
CA PHE A 59 -9.38 -4.70 -1.02
C PHE A 59 -8.93 -4.85 0.44
N THR A 60 -9.84 -5.31 1.29
CA THR A 60 -9.55 -5.59 2.71
C THR A 60 -9.41 -7.09 2.92
N ALA A 61 -8.26 -7.53 3.43
CA ALA A 61 -8.02 -8.91 3.83
C ALA A 61 -7.97 -9.05 5.36
N ARG A 62 -8.31 -10.22 5.88
CA ARG A 62 -8.18 -10.56 7.31
C ARG A 62 -6.78 -11.00 7.68
N GLN A 63 -6.11 -11.65 6.76
CA GLN A 63 -4.73 -12.08 6.92
C GLN A 63 -3.94 -11.72 5.66
N VAL A 64 -2.72 -11.24 5.86
CA VAL A 64 -1.77 -10.94 4.79
C VAL A 64 -0.53 -11.79 5.02
N ILE A 65 -0.12 -12.52 3.98
CA ILE A 65 1.10 -13.33 3.96
C ILE A 65 2.00 -12.75 2.88
N ILE A 66 3.16 -12.23 3.28
CA ILE A 66 4.14 -11.64 2.37
C ILE A 66 5.25 -12.66 2.13
N ARG A 67 5.40 -13.13 0.89
CA ARG A 67 6.47 -14.04 0.45
C ARG A 67 7.52 -13.34 -0.42
N SER A 68 7.58 -12.03 -0.31
CA SER A 68 8.57 -11.16 -0.96
C SER A 68 9.25 -10.25 0.07
N GLU A 69 10.27 -9.53 -0.36
CA GLU A 69 10.90 -8.49 0.46
C GLU A 69 9.88 -7.38 0.76
N SER A 70 9.87 -6.91 2.01
CA SER A 70 8.99 -5.83 2.44
C SER A 70 9.75 -4.74 3.20
N TYR A 71 9.24 -3.52 3.07
CA TYR A 71 9.88 -2.31 3.58
C TYR A 71 8.84 -1.42 4.26
N GLY A 72 9.27 -0.70 5.29
CA GLY A 72 8.48 0.39 5.87
C GLY A 72 8.51 1.61 4.95
N LEU A 73 7.37 2.29 4.83
CA LEU A 73 7.18 3.43 3.96
C LEU A 73 6.28 4.45 4.65
N VAL A 74 6.58 5.74 4.49
CA VAL A 74 5.71 6.84 4.92
C VAL A 74 5.22 7.57 3.67
N ALA A 75 3.91 7.59 3.46
CA ALA A 75 3.29 8.31 2.36
C ALA A 75 2.61 9.58 2.89
N TYR A 76 2.77 10.69 2.16
CA TYR A 76 2.10 11.95 2.48
C TYR A 76 0.87 12.10 1.61
N GLN A 77 -0.29 12.20 2.26
CA GLN A 77 -1.58 12.38 1.62
C GLN A 77 -2.09 13.79 1.90
N THR A 78 -2.47 14.51 0.85
CA THR A 78 -3.20 15.78 1.01
C THR A 78 -4.70 15.51 1.09
N THR A 79 -5.35 15.98 2.15
CA THR A 79 -6.79 15.84 2.34
C THR A 79 -7.56 16.83 1.45
N PRO A 80 -8.89 16.64 1.24
CA PRO A 80 -9.70 17.63 0.52
C PRO A 80 -9.68 19.04 1.14
N ALA A 81 -9.38 19.15 2.43
CA ALA A 81 -9.22 20.43 3.14
C ALA A 81 -7.84 21.07 2.95
N GLY A 82 -6.92 20.41 2.23
CA GLY A 82 -5.56 20.91 1.95
C GLY A 82 -4.51 20.54 3.00
N GLU A 83 -4.87 19.79 4.05
CA GLU A 83 -3.93 19.34 5.08
C GLU A 83 -3.07 18.18 4.55
N VAL A 84 -1.78 18.18 4.88
CA VAL A 84 -0.88 17.05 4.58
C VAL A 84 -0.77 16.16 5.81
N VAL A 85 -1.14 14.90 5.67
CA VAL A 85 -1.03 13.89 6.72
C VAL A 85 -0.08 12.77 6.31
N ASP A 86 0.76 12.31 7.24
CA ASP A 86 1.62 11.15 7.04
C ASP A 86 0.85 9.85 7.30
N ARG A 87 1.14 8.83 6.50
CA ARG A 87 0.55 7.50 6.59
C ARG A 87 1.67 6.46 6.50
N GLY A 88 1.92 5.77 7.61
CA GLY A 88 2.84 4.63 7.65
C GLY A 88 2.22 3.40 6.99
N TRP A 89 2.90 2.84 6.00
CA TRP A 89 2.54 1.60 5.31
C TRP A 89 3.67 0.59 5.35
N ILE A 90 3.28 -0.68 5.22
CA ILE A 90 4.18 -1.73 4.76
C ILE A 90 4.08 -1.76 3.24
N MET A 91 5.21 -1.82 2.56
CA MET A 91 5.28 -1.99 1.13
C MET A 91 5.94 -3.32 0.80
N ALA A 92 5.44 -4.02 -0.21
CA ALA A 92 6.13 -5.18 -0.76
C ALA A 92 6.05 -5.14 -2.29
N ARG A 93 7.09 -5.63 -2.97
CA ARG A 93 6.98 -5.87 -4.42
C ARG A 93 6.13 -7.11 -4.65
N TYR A 94 5.42 -7.12 -5.78
CA TYR A 94 4.68 -8.30 -6.19
C TYR A 94 4.87 -8.63 -7.67
N ARG A 95 4.91 -9.92 -7.96
CA ARG A 95 4.70 -10.52 -9.29
C ARG A 95 3.27 -10.96 -9.44
N HIS A 96 2.69 -11.50 -8.36
CA HIS A 96 1.32 -11.99 -8.33
C HIS A 96 0.72 -11.82 -6.92
N ILE A 97 -0.61 -11.70 -6.87
CA ILE A 97 -1.39 -11.58 -5.65
C ILE A 97 -2.52 -12.58 -5.72
N GLU A 98 -2.63 -13.44 -4.71
CA GLU A 98 -3.75 -14.36 -4.52
C GLU A 98 -4.64 -13.83 -3.41
N TYR A 99 -5.96 -13.78 -3.64
CA TYR A 99 -6.94 -13.34 -2.67
C TYR A 99 -8.21 -14.18 -2.75
N ASP A 100 -8.59 -14.81 -1.63
CA ASP A 100 -9.74 -15.72 -1.55
C ASP A 100 -11.00 -15.08 -0.92
N GLY A 101 -10.97 -13.77 -0.65
CA GLY A 101 -12.03 -13.07 0.09
C GLY A 101 -11.74 -12.89 1.59
N ARG A 102 -10.70 -13.53 2.14
CA ARG A 102 -10.25 -13.36 3.53
C ARG A 102 -8.74 -13.32 3.67
N VAL A 103 -8.00 -14.14 2.96
CA VAL A 103 -6.54 -14.25 3.03
C VAL A 103 -5.92 -13.71 1.75
N CYS A 104 -4.94 -12.83 1.91
CA CYS A 104 -4.13 -12.29 0.82
C CYS A 104 -2.72 -12.86 0.90
N VAL A 105 -2.22 -13.40 -0.21
CA VAL A 105 -0.83 -13.86 -0.35
C VAL A 105 -0.14 -13.07 -1.44
N ILE A 106 1.01 -12.50 -1.11
CA ILE A 106 1.81 -11.66 -2.01
C ILE A 106 3.10 -12.40 -2.33
N PHE A 107 3.37 -12.58 -3.63
CA PHE A 107 4.56 -13.25 -4.17
C PHE A 107 5.43 -12.28 -4.97
#